data_AF-A0A9D4N944-F1
#
_entry.id   AF-A0A9D4N944-F1
#
_cell.length_a   1.000
_cell.length_b   1.000
_cell.length_c   1.000
_cell.angle_alpha   90.00
_cell.angle_beta   90.00
_cell.angle_gamma   90.00
#
_symmetry.space_group_name_H-M   'P 1'
#
loop_
_entity.id
_entity.type
_entity.pdbx_description
1 polymer ?
#
loop_
_entity_poly.entity_id
_entity_poly.type
_entity_poly.pdbx_seq_one_letter_code
_entity_poly.pdbx_strand_id
1 'polypeptide(L)'
;MRQKDDLEFSELLNRLRVNQATDVDMARLKLCEISVCSPLYDINAPHLFAKNFLMHSFNDSLISKMATEKVIISSFTSVVSPKLTRDKQENATRTLPNDPNKSSNLHSSLTVVVYMIYDLTVNIHT
;
A
#
# COMPACT_ATOMS: atom_id res chain seq x y z
N MET A 1 23.42 -3.96 -11.83
CA MET A 1 22.77 -3.23 -12.95
C MET A 1 21.87 -2.09 -12.50
N ARG A 2 21.11 -2.19 -11.39
CA ARG A 2 20.28 -1.06 -10.90
C ARG A 2 21.12 0.13 -10.41
N GLN A 3 22.15 -0.11 -9.61
CA GLN A 3 23.08 0.92 -9.10
C GLN A 3 24.42 0.94 -9.86
N LYS A 4 24.41 0.68 -11.18
CA LYS A 4 25.66 0.48 -11.96
C LYS A 4 26.58 1.70 -12.00
N ASP A 5 26.01 2.90 -11.88
CA ASP A 5 26.72 4.17 -12.01
C ASP A 5 27.27 4.68 -10.67
N ASP A 6 26.99 3.97 -9.56
CA ASP A 6 27.48 4.27 -8.21
C ASP A 6 27.99 2.99 -7.54
N LEU A 7 29.28 2.71 -7.79
CA LEU A 7 29.94 1.52 -7.26
C LEU A 7 29.97 1.51 -5.73
N GLU A 8 30.27 2.65 -5.11
CA GLU A 8 30.34 2.79 -3.65
C GLU A 8 28.99 2.45 -3.01
N PHE A 9 27.90 2.99 -3.57
CA PHE A 9 26.55 2.70 -3.08
C PHE A 9 26.16 1.24 -3.34
N SER A 10 26.51 0.68 -4.50
CA SER A 10 26.25 -0.73 -4.78
C SER A 10 26.96 -1.66 -3.78
N GLU A 11 28.21 -1.37 -3.42
CA GLU A 11 28.95 -2.15 -2.43
C GLU A 11 28.38 -2.00 -1.02
N LEU A 12 27.98 -0.78 -0.64
CA LEU A 12 27.26 -0.50 0.61
C LEU A 12 26.00 -1.37 0.72
N LEU A 13 25.17 -1.41 -0.33
CA LEU A 13 23.95 -2.22 -0.35
C LEU A 13 24.25 -3.72 -0.26
N ASN A 14 25.32 -4.18 -0.91
CA ASN A 14 25.75 -5.59 -0.83
C ASN A 14 26.16 -5.96 0.60
N ARG A 15 26.91 -5.11 1.30
CA ARG A 15 27.26 -5.30 2.72
C ARG A 15 26.03 -5.31 3.62
N LEU A 16 25.11 -4.38 3.41
CA LEU A 16 23.84 -4.31 4.15
C LEU A 16 23.03 -5.62 3.99
N ARG A 17 22.96 -6.17 2.78
CA ARG A 17 22.23 -7.41 2.48
C ARG A 17 22.72 -8.62 3.29
N VAL A 18 24.02 -8.69 3.56
CA VAL A 18 24.65 -9.80 4.31
C VAL A 18 24.91 -9.45 5.78
N ASN A 19 24.32 -8.36 6.28
CA ASN A 19 24.50 -7.86 7.65
C ASN A 19 25.96 -7.55 8.02
N GLN A 20 26.74 -7.03 7.06
CA GLN A 20 28.14 -6.60 7.25
C GLN A 20 28.33 -5.09 7.00
N ALA A 21 27.26 -4.29 7.13
CA ALA A 21 27.35 -2.85 7.01
C ALA A 21 28.23 -2.26 8.12
N THR A 22 29.09 -1.32 7.73
CA THR A 22 30.00 -0.61 8.64
C THR A 22 29.32 0.63 9.24
N ASP A 23 29.94 1.22 10.27
CA ASP A 23 29.46 2.49 10.83
C ASP A 23 29.46 3.63 9.79
N VAL A 24 30.42 3.60 8.85
CA VAL A 24 30.50 4.55 7.73
C VAL A 24 29.32 4.37 6.78
N ASP A 25 28.96 3.11 6.46
CA ASP A 25 27.79 2.80 5.65
C ASP A 25 26.50 3.34 6.29
N MET A 26 26.33 3.11 7.59
CA MET A 26 25.17 3.59 8.33
C MET A 26 25.14 5.12 8.43
N ALA A 27 26.28 5.77 8.62
CA ALA A 27 26.38 7.23 8.58
C ALA A 27 25.99 7.77 7.20
N ARG A 28 26.44 7.13 6.12
CA ARG A 28 26.09 7.52 4.74
C ARG A 28 24.59 7.39 4.49
N LEU A 29 23.94 6.32 4.93
CA LEU A 29 22.49 6.16 4.80
C LEU A 29 21.70 7.23 5.57
N LYS A 30 22.16 7.61 6.76
CA LYS A 30 21.52 8.68 7.55
C LYS A 30 21.59 10.05 6.86
N LEU A 31 22.62 10.32 6.07
CA LEU A 31 22.70 11.55 5.27
C LEU A 31 21.61 11.63 4.17
N CYS A 32 21.04 10.49 3.78
CA CYS A 32 19.96 10.41 2.82
C CYS A 32 18.57 10.56 3.45
N GLU A 33 18.47 10.78 4.76
CA GLU A 33 17.20 10.99 5.43
C GLU A 33 16.62 12.37 5.05
N ILE A 34 15.41 12.35 4.47
CA ILE A 34 14.70 13.56 4.06
C ILE A 34 13.45 13.68 4.93
N SER A 35 13.33 14.81 5.64
CA SER A 35 12.13 15.13 6.41
C SER A 35 10.94 15.41 5.48
N VAL A 36 9.74 14.99 5.87
CA VAL A 36 8.48 15.23 5.13
C VAL A 36 8.18 16.72 4.94
N CYS A 37 8.70 17.58 5.83
CA CYS A 37 8.55 19.04 5.72
C CYS A 37 9.64 19.70 4.85
N SER A 38 10.60 18.92 4.33
CA SER A 38 11.70 19.43 3.51
C SER A 38 11.20 19.83 2.12
N PRO A 39 11.72 20.92 1.52
CA PRO A 39 11.45 21.23 0.12
C PRO A 39 12.02 20.17 -0.85
N LEU A 40 12.95 19.33 -0.38
CA LEU A 40 13.52 18.21 -1.15
C LEU A 40 12.67 16.93 -1.08
N TYR A 41 11.60 16.94 -0.27
CA TYR A 41 10.72 15.79 -0.14
C TYR A 41 9.74 15.73 -1.32
N ASP A 42 9.94 14.75 -2.21
CA ASP A 42 9.06 14.54 -3.34
C ASP A 42 7.87 13.63 -2.96
N ILE A 43 6.72 14.26 -2.77
CA ILE A 43 5.46 13.56 -2.44
C ILE A 43 5.02 12.58 -3.54
N ASN A 44 5.46 12.79 -4.79
CA ASN A 44 5.08 11.95 -5.92
C ASN A 44 6.03 10.76 -6.12
N ALA A 45 7.13 10.69 -5.36
CA ALA A 45 8.02 9.54 -5.39
C ALA A 45 7.35 8.29 -4.79
N PRO A 46 7.79 7.06 -5.15
CA PRO A 46 7.30 5.85 -4.50
C PRO A 46 7.65 5.82 -3.00
N HIS A 47 6.63 5.67 -2.16
CA HIS A 47 6.79 5.56 -0.70
C HIS A 47 6.66 4.11 -0.26
N LEU A 48 7.66 3.62 0.47
CA LEU A 48 7.70 2.24 0.98
C LEU A 48 7.47 2.24 2.50
N PHE A 49 6.56 1.40 2.95
CA PHE A 49 6.21 1.25 4.35
C PHE A 49 6.39 -0.19 4.81
N ALA A 50 6.76 -0.37 6.08
CA ALA A 50 6.91 -1.70 6.67
C ALA A 50 5.57 -2.41 6.93
N LYS A 51 4.44 -1.68 6.94
CA LYS A 51 3.11 -2.21 7.27
C LYS A 51 2.04 -1.57 6.40
N ASN A 52 1.06 -2.36 5.97
CA ASN A 52 -0.03 -1.91 5.10
C ASN A 52 -0.82 -0.75 5.70
N PHE A 53 -1.16 -0.77 7.00
CA PHE A 53 -1.96 0.31 7.59
C PHE A 53 -1.28 1.70 7.49
N LEU A 54 0.06 1.75 7.48
CA LEU A 54 0.81 3.01 7.29
C LEU A 54 0.71 3.48 5.84
N MET A 55 0.85 2.55 4.88
CA MET A 55 0.63 2.81 3.46
C MET A 55 -0.80 3.31 3.21
N HIS A 56 -1.81 2.67 3.82
CA HIS A 56 -3.21 3.05 3.66
C HIS A 56 -3.45 4.46 4.18
N SER A 57 -2.99 4.76 5.40
CA SER A 57 -3.09 6.10 5.99
C SER A 57 -2.43 7.18 5.12
N PHE A 58 -1.25 6.89 4.56
CA PHE A 58 -0.57 7.80 3.65
C PHE A 58 -1.37 8.02 2.35
N ASN A 59 -1.83 6.94 1.71
CA ASN A 59 -2.60 7.00 0.47
C ASN A 59 -3.95 7.71 0.68
N ASP A 60 -4.65 7.43 1.78
CA ASP A 60 -5.91 8.10 2.14
C ASP A 60 -5.69 9.60 2.35
N SER A 61 -4.58 9.99 2.98
CA SER A 61 -4.18 11.39 3.13
C SER A 61 -3.95 12.06 1.78
N LEU A 62 -3.24 11.40 0.84
CA LEU A 62 -3.06 11.91 -0.52
C LEU A 62 -4.39 12.09 -1.25
N ILE A 63 -5.22 11.05 -1.26
CA ILE A 63 -6.56 11.04 -1.87
C ILE A 63 -7.44 12.15 -1.29
N SER A 64 -7.38 12.39 0.02
CA SER A 64 -8.16 13.45 0.67
C SER A 64 -7.79 14.85 0.17
N LYS A 65 -6.50 15.09 -0.13
CA LYS A 65 -5.97 16.38 -0.60
C LYS A 65 -6.18 16.63 -2.10
N MET A 66 -6.48 15.60 -2.89
CA MET A 66 -6.79 15.77 -4.31
C MET A 66 -8.10 16.56 -4.46
N ALA A 67 -8.08 17.58 -5.32
CA ALA A 67 -9.24 18.44 -5.61
C ALA A 67 -10.14 17.91 -6.74
N THR A 68 -9.71 16.83 -7.41
CA THR A 68 -10.44 16.21 -8.51
C THR A 68 -11.62 15.36 -8.03
N GLU A 69 -12.47 14.96 -8.96
CA GLU A 69 -13.65 14.14 -8.70
C GLU A 69 -13.28 12.81 -8.01
N LYS A 70 -14.08 12.44 -7.01
CA LYS A 70 -13.91 11.25 -6.18
C LYS A 70 -15.13 10.37 -6.28
N VAL A 71 -14.92 9.08 -6.47
CA VAL A 71 -15.96 8.06 -6.48
C VAL A 71 -15.66 7.04 -5.39
N ILE A 72 -16.67 6.71 -4.59
CA ILE A 72 -16.57 5.66 -3.58
C ILE A 72 -17.25 4.41 -4.12
N ILE A 73 -16.49 3.34 -4.25
CA ILE A 73 -16.96 2.03 -4.67
C ILE A 73 -17.08 1.16 -3.42
N SER A 74 -18.31 0.85 -3.03
CA SER A 74 -18.57 -0.07 -1.92
C SER A 74 -18.48 -1.52 -2.39
N SER A 75 -17.84 -2.36 -1.59
CA SER A 75 -17.85 -3.80 -1.85
C SER A 75 -19.22 -4.40 -1.52
N PHE A 76 -19.54 -5.49 -2.21
CA PHE A 76 -20.72 -6.29 -1.92
C PHE A 76 -20.29 -7.69 -1.48
N THR A 77 -20.69 -8.06 -0.27
CA THR A 77 -20.42 -9.40 0.29
C THR A 77 -21.74 -10.15 0.40
N SER A 78 -21.76 -11.40 -0.04
CA SER A 78 -22.93 -12.27 0.07
C SER A 78 -22.53 -13.71 0.42
N VAL A 79 -23.35 -14.36 1.24
CA VAL A 79 -23.19 -15.77 1.59
C VAL A 79 -23.96 -16.63 0.59
N VAL A 80 -23.23 -17.30 -0.31
CA VAL A 80 -23.83 -18.24 -1.26
C VAL A 80 -23.95 -19.61 -0.60
N SER A 81 -25.16 -20.02 -0.23
CA SER A 81 -25.42 -21.37 0.27
C SER A 81 -26.76 -21.92 -0.25
N PRO A 82 -26.76 -23.11 -0.88
CA PRO A 82 -27.98 -23.73 -1.38
C PRO A 82 -28.94 -24.19 -0.27
N LYS A 83 -28.51 -24.17 1.00
CA LYS A 83 -29.32 -24.61 2.16
C LYS A 83 -29.94 -23.46 2.96
N LEU A 84 -29.54 -22.21 2.70
CA LEU A 84 -29.98 -21.04 3.47
C LEU A 84 -31.02 -20.24 2.67
N THR A 85 -32.11 -19.85 3.34
CA THR A 85 -33.07 -18.87 2.80
C THR A 85 -32.42 -17.49 2.71
N ARG A 86 -32.93 -16.61 1.85
CA ARG A 86 -32.40 -15.25 1.63
C ARG A 86 -32.25 -14.48 2.95
N ASP A 87 -33.26 -14.51 3.82
CA ASP A 87 -33.22 -13.82 5.12
C ASP A 87 -32.07 -14.32 6.01
N LYS A 88 -31.79 -15.64 5.98
CA LYS A 88 -30.70 -16.21 6.76
C LYS A 88 -29.33 -15.92 6.12
N GLN A 89 -29.25 -15.79 4.80
CA GLN A 89 -28.03 -15.35 4.11
C GLN A 89 -27.70 -13.88 4.43
N GLU A 90 -28.71 -13.00 4.45
CA GLU A 90 -28.54 -11.60 4.84
C GLU A 90 -28.11 -11.48 6.31
N ASN A 91 -28.75 -12.23 7.21
CA ASN A 91 -28.38 -12.21 8.63
C ASN A 91 -26.96 -12.75 8.85
N ALA A 92 -26.58 -13.83 8.15
CA ALA A 92 -25.23 -14.37 8.19
C ALA A 92 -24.20 -13.34 7.71
N THR A 93 -24.48 -12.63 6.63
CA THR A 93 -23.61 -11.57 6.07
C THR A 93 -23.38 -10.44 7.09
N ARG A 94 -24.41 -10.02 7.82
CA ARG A 94 -24.30 -8.98 8.87
C ARG A 94 -23.47 -9.42 10.08
N THR A 95 -23.45 -10.72 10.37
CA THR A 95 -22.69 -11.29 11.50
C THR A 95 -21.25 -11.68 11.15
N LEU A 96 -20.83 -11.55 9.89
CA LEU A 96 -19.46 -11.88 9.50
C LEU A 96 -18.47 -10.93 10.17
N PRO A 97 -17.45 -11.44 10.88
CA PRO A 97 -16.40 -10.60 11.41
C PRO A 97 -15.66 -9.94 10.24
N ASN A 98 -15.41 -8.64 10.37
CA ASN A 98 -14.61 -7.87 9.40
C ASN A 98 -13.12 -8.22 9.57
N ASP A 99 -12.74 -9.41 9.10
CA ASP A 99 -11.38 -9.95 9.17
C ASP A 99 -10.67 -9.75 7.82
N PRO A 100 -9.72 -8.79 7.71
CA PRO A 100 -9.03 -8.49 6.46
C PRO A 100 -8.21 -9.67 5.91
N ASN A 101 -7.81 -10.63 6.76
CA ASN A 101 -7.11 -11.84 6.33
C ASN A 101 -8.04 -12.79 5.56
N LYS A 102 -9.36 -12.69 5.76
CA LYS A 102 -10.36 -13.52 5.07
C LYS A 102 -10.93 -12.87 3.81
N SER A 103 -10.71 -11.57 3.62
CA SER A 103 -11.14 -10.82 2.44
C SER A 103 -10.05 -10.65 1.38
N SER A 104 -8.96 -11.44 1.44
CA SER A 104 -7.79 -11.27 0.58
C SER A 104 -7.23 -9.83 0.61
N ASN A 105 -7.34 -9.15 1.75
CA ASN A 105 -7.00 -7.73 1.95
C ASN A 105 -7.78 -6.74 1.06
N LEU A 106 -8.94 -7.14 0.51
CA LEU A 106 -9.81 -6.21 -0.21
C LEU A 106 -10.53 -5.28 0.76
N HIS A 107 -10.57 -4.00 0.40
CA HIS A 107 -11.25 -2.97 1.15
C HIS A 107 -12.78 -3.11 1.02
N SER A 108 -13.51 -2.78 2.08
CA SER A 108 -14.98 -2.68 2.04
C SER A 108 -15.47 -1.44 1.29
N SER A 109 -14.64 -0.40 1.22
CA SER A 109 -14.85 0.78 0.41
C SER A 109 -13.53 1.18 -0.26
N LEU A 110 -13.59 1.39 -1.56
CA LEU A 110 -12.47 1.87 -2.37
C LEU A 110 -12.79 3.29 -2.85
N THR A 111 -11.98 4.26 -2.44
CA THR A 111 -12.07 5.62 -2.97
C THR A 111 -11.16 5.72 -4.19
N VAL A 112 -11.75 6.07 -5.33
CA VAL A 112 -11.03 6.29 -6.59
C VAL A 112 -11.10 7.77 -6.95
N VAL A 113 -10.00 8.33 -7.42
CA VAL A 113 -9.87 9.75 -7.76
C VAL A 113 -9.27 9.90 -9.15
N VAL A 114 -9.76 10.87 -9.93
CA VAL A 114 -9.19 11.15 -11.26
C VAL A 114 -7.71 11.51 -11.13
N TYR A 115 -6.87 10.87 -11.96
CA TYR A 115 -5.40 10.95 -11.99
C TYR A 115 -4.65 10.28 -10.83
N MET A 116 -5.32 9.48 -10.00
CA MET A 116 -4.60 8.72 -8.98
C MET A 116 -3.71 7.63 -9.60
N ILE A 117 -2.58 7.36 -8.96
CA ILE A 117 -1.77 6.18 -9.25
C ILE A 117 -2.45 4.97 -8.59
N TYR A 118 -2.54 3.86 -9.31
CA TYR A 118 -3.15 2.62 -8.84
C TYR A 118 -2.36 1.41 -9.32
N ASP A 119 -2.49 0.31 -8.59
CA ASP A 119 -1.99 -1.01 -8.99
C ASP A 119 -3.16 -1.98 -9.15
N LEU A 120 -3.04 -2.90 -10.12
CA LEU A 120 -3.99 -3.99 -10.30
C LEU A 120 -3.59 -5.16 -9.39
N THR A 121 -4.52 -5.60 -8.54
CA THR A 121 -4.30 -6.68 -7.57
C THR A 121 -4.84 -8.03 -8.04
N VAL A 122 -5.47 -8.09 -9.21
CA VAL A 122 -6.07 -9.29 -9.79
C VAL A 122 -5.62 -9.49 -11.24
N ASN A 123 -5.45 -10.75 -11.63
CA ASN A 123 -5.18 -11.09 -13.03
C ASN A 123 -6.47 -10.93 -13.84
N ILE A 124 -6.43 -10.07 -14.85
CA ILE A 124 -7.57 -9.86 -15.77
C ILE A 124 -7.31 -10.70 -17.02
N HIS A 125 -8.11 -11.73 -17.22
CA HIS A 125 -8.17 -12.43 -18.50
C HIS A 125 -9.12 -11.68 -19.41
N THR A 126 -8.58 -11.11 -20.48
CA THR A 126 -9.33 -10.42 -21.54
C THR A 126 -9.58 -11.34 -22.70
#